data_AF-A0AA38CI42-F1
#
_entry.id   AF-A0AA38CI42-F1
#
_cell.length_a   1.000
_cell.length_b   1.000
_cell.length_c   1.000
_cell.angle_alpha   90.00
_cell.angle_beta   90.00
_cell.angle_gamma   90.00
#
_symmetry.space_group_name_H-M   'P 1'
#
loop_
_entity.id
_entity.type
_entity.pdbx_description
1 polymer ?
#
loop_
_entity_poly.entity_id
_entity_poly.type
_entity_poly.pdbx_seq_one_letter_code
_entity_poly.pdbx_strand_id
1 'polypeptide(L)' 'DFIMYSYASEHTVSAILMQKNSEDVESPIAFMSSPLKPHELKMTQLEKHAFAVVKAVKNF' A
#
# COMPACT_ATOMS: atom_id res chain seq x y z
N ASP A 1 16.88 1.89 -6.00
CA ASP A 1 15.99 0.92 -5.31
C ASP A 1 14.72 1.59 -4.88
N PHE A 2 13.63 0.83 -4.88
CA PHE A 2 12.33 1.26 -4.40
C PHE A 2 11.93 0.42 -3.18
N ILE A 3 11.35 1.06 -2.17
CA ILE A 3 10.78 0.37 -1.01
C ILE A 3 9.31 0.72 -0.94
N MET A 4 8.45 -0.30 -0.87
CA MET A 4 7.00 -0.10 -0.73
C MET A 4 6.55 -0.55 0.66
N TYR A 5 5.89 0.36 1.38
CA TYR A 5 5.18 0.04 2.61
C TYR A 5 3.70 -0.04 2.30
N SER A 6 3.03 -1.13 2.70
CA SER A 6 1.59 -1.30 2.54
C SER A 6 0.93 -1.58 3.88
N TYR A 7 -0.30 -1.11 4.05
CA TYR A 7 -1.09 -1.28 5.25
C TYR A 7 -2.56 -1.54 4.89
N ALA A 8 -3.24 -2.33 5.72
CA ALA A 8 -4.67 -2.51 5.64
C ALA A 8 -5.32 -2.31 7.00
N SER A 9 -6.43 -1.56 7.02
CA SER A 9 -7.34 -1.47 8.15
C SER A 9 -8.59 -2.31 7.89
N GLU A 10 -9.56 -2.25 8.79
CA GLU A 10 -10.88 -2.85 8.57
C GLU A 10 -11.57 -2.38 7.28
N HIS A 11 -11.35 -1.12 6.88
CA HIS A 11 -12.14 -0.44 5.84
C HIS A 11 -11.32 0.13 4.68
N THR A 12 -10.00 0.18 4.79
CA THR A 12 -9.14 0.87 3.83
C THR A 12 -7.85 0.09 3.61
N VAL A 13 -7.30 0.19 2.41
CA VAL A 13 -5.92 -0.22 2.11
C VAL A 13 -5.14 0.99 1.65
N SER A 14 -3.87 1.06 2.06
CA SER A 14 -2.98 2.17 1.74
C SER A 14 -1.57 1.68 1.50
N ALA A 15 -0.80 2.43 0.71
CA ALA A 15 0.62 2.19 0.51
C ALA A 15 1.40 3.46 0.23
N ILE A 16 2.70 3.42 0.50
CA ILE A 16 3.67 4.48 0.22
C ILE A 16 4.83 3.86 -0.54
N LEU A 17 5.16 4.45 -1.69
CA LEU A 17 6.38 4.13 -2.44
C LEU A 17 7.48 5.10 -2.04
N MET A 18 8.61 4.56 -1.60
CA MET A 18 9.80 5.28 -1.18
C MET A 18 10.92 5.06 -2.18
N GLN A 19 11.72 6.09 -2.40
CA GLN A 19 12.97 6.03 -3.14
C GLN A 19 13.98 6.99 -2.51
N LYS A 20 15.25 6.60 -2.54
CA LYS A 20 16.35 7.51 -2.20
C LYS A 20 16.40 8.70 -3.15
N ASN A 21 16.52 9.90 -2.57
CA ASN A 21 16.71 11.13 -3.32
C ASN A 21 18.19 11.34 -3.74
N SER A 22 18.51 12.52 -4.28
CA SER A 22 19.89 12.88 -4.67
C SER A 22 20.89 12.95 -3.51
N GLU A 23 20.41 12.97 -2.27
CA GLU A 23 21.21 12.99 -1.04
C GLU A 23 21.29 11.61 -0.36
N ASP A 24 20.87 10.55 -1.07
CA ASP A 24 20.79 9.17 -0.57
C ASP A 24 19.82 8.96 0.61
N VAL A 25 18.86 9.90 0.80
CA VAL A 25 17.84 9.85 1.85
C VAL A 25 16.55 9.23 1.32
N GLU A 26 16.02 8.22 2.01
CA GLU A 26 14.72 7.63 1.69
C GLU A 26 13.59 8.66 1.81
N SER A 27 12.89 8.89 0.70
CA SER A 27 11.80 9.87 0.62
C SER A 27 10.58 9.28 -0.08
N PRO A 28 9.35 9.65 0.34
CA PRO A 28 8.16 9.19 -0.35
C PRO A 28 8.05 9.85 -1.72
N ILE A 29 7.78 9.06 -2.74
CA ILE A 29 7.61 9.52 -4.13
C ILE A 29 6.19 9.30 -4.67
N ALA A 30 5.42 8.40 -4.06
CA ALA A 30 4.02 8.17 -4.41
C ALA A 30 3.22 7.61 -3.22
N PHE A 31 1.91 7.87 -3.24
CA PHE A 31 0.97 7.45 -2.21
C PHE A 31 -0.25 6.80 -2.85
N MET A 32 -0.74 5.73 -2.22
CA MET A 32 -1.98 5.05 -2.59
C MET A 32 -2.86 4.91 -1.36
N SER A 33 -4.15 5.19 -1.51
CA SER A 33 -5.17 4.90 -0.51
C SER A 33 -6.48 4.61 -1.21
N SER A 34 -7.18 3.58 -0.77
CA SER A 34 -8.45 3.20 -1.37
C SER A 34 -9.35 2.53 -0.33
N PRO A 35 -10.62 2.95 -0.21
CA PRO A 35 -11.59 2.24 0.62
C PRO A 35 -11.81 0.83 0.06
N LEU A 36 -12.05 -0.12 0.96
CA LEU A 36 -12.40 -1.49 0.60
C LEU A 36 -13.83 -1.56 0.05
N LYS A 37 -14.01 -2.28 -1.04
CA LYS A 37 -15.33 -2.56 -1.64
C LYS A 37 -16.11 -3.57 -0.78
N PRO A 38 -17.45 -3.66 -0.93
CA PRO A 38 -18.27 -4.57 -0.11
C PRO A 38 -17.82 -6.04 -0.10
N HIS A 39 -17.29 -6.56 -1.21
CA HIS A 39 -16.74 -7.91 -1.26
C HIS A 39 -15.36 -8.01 -0.60
N GLU A 40 -14.57 -6.94 -0.63
CA GLU A 40 -13.24 -6.86 -0.02
C GLU A 40 -13.33 -6.74 1.51
N LEU A 41 -14.40 -6.13 2.04
CA LEU A 41 -14.64 -6.03 3.49
C LEU A 41 -14.79 -7.40 4.18
N LYS A 42 -15.21 -8.44 3.42
CA LYS A 42 -15.40 -9.81 3.91
C LYS A 42 -14.09 -10.58 4.12
N MET A 43 -12.97 -10.08 3.60
CA MET A 43 -11.66 -10.67 3.81
C MET A 43 -11.27 -10.61 5.29
N THR A 44 -10.51 -11.60 5.75
CA THR A 44 -9.80 -11.55 7.03
C THR A 44 -8.77 -10.42 7.03
N GLN A 45 -8.31 -10.00 8.21
CA GLN A 45 -7.27 -8.96 8.31
C GLN A 45 -5.98 -9.35 7.59
N LEU A 46 -5.58 -10.63 7.65
CA LEU A 46 -4.40 -11.12 6.93
C LEU A 46 -4.58 -11.02 5.41
N GLU A 47 -5.74 -11.45 4.89
CA GLU A 47 -6.06 -11.34 3.47
C GLU A 47 -6.11 -9.88 3.01
N LYS A 48 -6.62 -8.96 3.85
CA LYS A 48 -6.61 -7.51 3.55
C LYS A 48 -5.19 -6.97 3.43
N HIS A 49 -4.27 -7.39 4.30
CA HIS A 49 -2.86 -7.00 4.21
C HIS A 49 -2.20 -7.56 2.94
N ALA A 50 -2.45 -8.83 2.60
CA ALA A 50 -1.96 -9.41 1.35
C ALA A 50 -2.55 -8.69 0.12
N PHE A 51 -3.83 -8.36 0.16
CA PHE A 51 -4.51 -7.59 -0.89
C PHE A 51 -3.93 -6.17 -1.03
N ALA A 52 -3.58 -5.50 0.07
CA ALA A 52 -2.94 -4.20 0.05
C ALA A 52 -1.60 -4.23 -0.72
N VAL A 53 -0.78 -5.27 -0.52
CA VAL A 53 0.46 -5.47 -1.27
C VAL A 53 0.17 -5.58 -2.77
N VAL A 54 -0.72 -6.49 -3.18
CA VAL A 54 -1.04 -6.72 -4.60
C VAL A 54 -1.62 -5.47 -5.25
N LYS A 55 -2.53 -4.77 -4.56
CA LYS A 55 -3.16 -3.55 -5.07
C LYS A 55 -2.17 -2.40 -5.20
N ALA A 56 -1.21 -2.29 -4.28
CA ALA A 56 -0.17 -1.27 -4.32
C ALA A 56 0.82 -1.52 -5.48
N VAL A 57 1.27 -2.76 -5.68
CA VAL A 57 2.12 -3.15 -6.83
C VAL A 57 1.42 -2.91 -8.17
N LYS A 58 0.10 -3.04 -8.22
CA LYS A 58 -0.67 -2.74 -9.44
C LYS A 58 -0.86 -1.23 -9.68
N ASN A 59 -0.78 -0.42 -8.63
CA ASN A 59 -1.08 1.01 -8.70
C ASN A 59 0.14 1.86 -9.05
N PHE A 60 1.29 1.54 -8.45
CA PHE A 60 2.58 2.15 -8.75
C PHE A 60 3.21 1.52 -9.99
#